data_AF-A0A3Q7NCQ9-F1
#
_entry.id   AF-A0A3Q7NCQ9-F1
#
_cell.length_a   1.000
_cell.length_b   1.000
_cell.length_c   1.000
_cell.angle_alpha   90.00
_cell.angle_beta   90.00
_cell.angle_gamma   90.00
#
_symmetry.space_group_name_H-M   'P 1'
#
loop_
_entity.id
_entity.type
_entity.pdbx_description
1 polymer ?
#
loop_
_entity_poly.entity_id
_entity_poly.type
_entity_poly.pdbx_seq_one_letter_code
_entity_poly.pdbx_strand_id
1 'polypeptide(L)'
;MEFPDLGKHCSEKTCKQLDFLPLKCDACKQDFCKDHFTCAAHRCPFAFKKDVQVPVCPLCNNPVPVKKGEIPDVVVGEHIDRDCNYHPWKKEKIFMYRCSKEGCKKKEMLQVACDQCRGSFCIQHRHPLDHSCKHGGRPIGTARCAAARASEHKPSGALNTLSASWLAQRLRGKVKR
;
A
#
# COMPACT_ATOMS: atom_id res chain seq x y z
N MET A 1 45.10 35.92 -11.45
CA MET A 1 44.36 35.99 -10.19
C MET A 1 44.27 34.57 -9.66
N GLU A 2 45.00 34.29 -8.61
CA GLU A 2 45.18 32.95 -8.04
C GLU A 2 44.08 32.75 -7.01
N PHE A 3 43.24 31.71 -7.13
CA PHE A 3 42.17 31.41 -6.17
C PHE A 3 42.80 30.79 -4.92
N PRO A 4 42.94 31.50 -3.79
CA PRO A 4 43.58 30.94 -2.60
C PRO A 4 42.55 30.10 -1.84
N ASP A 5 42.85 28.82 -1.63
CA ASP A 5 42.25 27.97 -0.59
C ASP A 5 40.75 27.61 -0.73
N LEU A 6 40.31 27.20 -1.93
CA LEU A 6 38.98 26.60 -2.08
C LEU A 6 39.00 25.13 -1.65
N GLY A 7 38.40 24.83 -0.49
CA GLY A 7 38.18 23.46 -0.02
C GLY A 7 38.71 23.21 1.39
N LYS A 8 38.24 22.14 2.02
CA LYS A 8 38.71 21.69 3.34
C LYS A 8 39.25 20.26 3.26
N HIS A 9 40.28 19.99 4.04
CA HIS A 9 40.85 18.65 4.15
C HIS A 9 39.95 17.78 5.02
N CYS A 10 39.92 16.49 4.70
CA CYS A 10 39.29 15.49 5.55
C CYS A 10 39.99 15.42 6.92
N SER A 11 39.20 15.39 7.99
CA SER A 11 39.71 15.29 9.38
C SER A 11 40.19 13.88 9.76
N GLU A 12 40.03 12.90 8.88
CA GLU A 12 40.46 11.52 9.11
C GLU A 12 41.98 11.39 8.91
N LYS A 13 42.69 10.75 9.86
CA LYS A 13 44.16 10.75 9.87
C LYS A 13 44.77 10.01 8.67
N THR A 14 44.03 9.08 8.09
CA THR A 14 44.44 8.29 6.93
C THR A 14 44.10 8.95 5.60
N CYS A 15 43.30 10.02 5.60
CA CYS A 15 42.81 10.67 4.39
C CYS A 15 43.29 12.12 4.30
N LYS A 16 44.08 12.43 3.26
CA LYS A 16 44.54 13.80 2.96
C LYS A 16 43.76 14.45 1.82
N GLN A 17 42.56 13.95 1.53
CA GLN A 17 41.74 14.45 0.44
C GLN A 17 41.23 15.86 0.75
N LEU A 18 41.40 16.78 -0.20
CA LEU A 18 40.74 18.07 -0.25
C LEU A 18 39.38 17.92 -0.91
N ASP A 19 38.30 18.28 -0.21
CA ASP A 19 36.96 18.35 -0.77
C ASP A 19 36.49 19.80 -0.84
N PHE A 20 35.99 20.19 -2.01
CA PHE A 20 35.46 21.55 -2.25
C PHE A 20 34.08 21.74 -1.63
N LEU A 21 33.38 20.65 -1.27
CA LEU A 21 32.09 20.64 -0.59
C LEU A 21 32.29 20.09 0.83
N PRO A 22 32.50 20.95 1.84
CA PRO A 22 32.77 20.49 3.21
C PRO A 22 31.57 19.72 3.78
N LEU A 23 31.71 18.39 3.87
CA LEU A 23 30.70 17.52 4.48
C LEU A 23 30.98 17.40 5.97
N LYS A 24 30.10 17.96 6.79
CA LYS A 24 30.23 17.93 8.25
C LYS A 24 29.50 16.72 8.81
N CYS A 25 30.16 15.97 9.68
CA CYS A 25 29.49 14.90 10.41
C CYS A 25 28.53 15.48 11.46
N ASP A 26 27.25 15.11 11.44
CA ASP A 26 26.27 15.59 12.44
C ASP A 26 26.61 15.22 13.91
N ALA A 27 27.56 14.30 14.16
CA ALA A 27 27.90 13.83 15.51
C ALA A 27 29.09 14.60 16.09
N CYS A 28 30.21 14.63 15.37
CA CYS A 28 31.45 15.27 15.83
C CYS A 28 31.68 16.67 15.22
N LYS A 29 30.85 17.10 14.26
CA LYS A 29 30.91 18.40 13.56
C LYS A 29 32.23 18.67 12.83
N GLN A 30 33.05 17.64 12.61
CA GLN A 30 34.28 17.72 11.82
C GLN A 30 33.98 17.57 10.32
N ASP A 31 34.84 18.17 9.49
CA ASP A 31 34.75 18.13 8.03
C ASP A 31 35.41 16.85 7.48
N PHE A 32 34.71 16.14 6.60
CA PHE A 32 35.16 14.91 5.94
C PHE A 32 34.91 14.97 4.43
N CYS A 33 35.60 14.13 3.67
CA CYS A 33 35.34 13.95 2.24
C CYS A 33 34.14 13.00 2.00
N LYS A 34 33.74 12.85 0.73
CA LYS A 34 32.63 11.96 0.31
C LYS A 34 32.73 10.52 0.79
N ASP A 35 33.93 10.01 1.05
CA ASP A 35 34.13 8.62 1.50
C ASP A 35 34.03 8.51 3.04
N HIS A 36 34.54 9.52 3.75
CA HIS A 36 34.68 9.50 5.21
C HIS A 36 33.56 10.24 5.97
N PHE A 37 32.50 10.73 5.32
CA PHE A 37 31.45 11.50 6.02
C PHE A 37 30.55 10.66 6.95
N THR A 38 30.44 9.34 6.70
CA THR A 38 29.61 8.45 7.52
C THR A 38 30.28 8.15 8.85
N CYS A 39 29.51 8.04 9.94
CA CYS A 39 30.05 7.74 11.28
C CYS A 39 30.71 6.36 11.39
N ALA A 40 30.55 5.50 10.38
CA ALA A 40 31.21 4.20 10.27
C ALA A 40 32.56 4.31 9.53
N ALA A 41 32.69 5.23 8.56
CA ALA A 41 33.90 5.43 7.77
C ALA A 41 34.97 6.24 8.52
N HIS A 42 34.57 7.18 9.38
CA HIS A 42 35.47 7.77 10.38
C HIS A 42 35.15 7.20 11.75
N ARG A 43 36.16 6.93 12.58
CA ARG A 43 35.98 6.44 13.97
C ARG A 43 35.38 7.56 14.85
N CYS A 44 34.10 7.85 14.64
CA CYS A 44 33.40 8.96 15.26
C CYS A 44 33.26 8.71 16.78
N PRO A 45 33.79 9.59 17.64
CA PRO A 45 33.66 9.45 19.09
C PRO A 45 32.21 9.60 19.57
N PHE A 46 31.33 10.15 18.73
CA PHE A 46 29.93 10.46 19.08
C PHE A 46 28.91 9.70 18.22
N ALA A 47 29.32 8.61 17.55
CA ALA A 47 28.42 7.79 16.72
C ALA A 47 27.15 7.36 17.49
N PHE A 48 27.31 7.01 18.77
CA PHE A 48 26.24 6.55 19.67
C PHE A 48 25.13 7.58 19.94
N LYS A 49 25.32 8.87 19.62
CA LYS A 49 24.32 9.91 19.92
C LYS A 49 23.17 9.96 18.90
N LYS A 50 23.27 9.25 17.77
CA LYS A 50 22.38 9.35 16.61
C LYS A 50 21.39 8.19 16.47
N ASP A 51 21.67 7.05 17.08
CA ASP A 51 20.82 5.86 16.96
C ASP A 51 19.66 5.91 17.97
N VAL A 52 18.73 6.85 17.75
CA VAL A 52 17.47 6.89 18.48
C VAL A 52 16.51 5.96 17.74
N GLN A 53 16.62 4.67 18.04
CA GLN A 53 15.66 3.67 17.56
C GLN A 53 14.32 3.93 18.26
N VAL A 54 13.27 4.14 17.46
CA VAL A 54 11.92 4.36 17.97
C VAL A 54 11.23 3.00 18.01
N PRO A 55 10.98 2.42 19.20
CA PRO A 55 10.29 1.15 19.31
C PRO A 55 8.84 1.29 18.85
N VAL A 56 8.32 0.23 18.25
CA VAL A 56 6.91 0.15 17.82
C VAL A 56 6.12 -0.61 18.88
N CYS A 57 4.95 -0.09 19.24
CA CYS A 57 4.05 -0.78 20.15
C CYS A 57 3.43 -2.02 19.48
N PRO A 58 3.47 -3.22 20.10
CA PRO A 58 2.95 -4.46 19.51
C PRO A 58 1.42 -4.51 19.41
N LEU A 59 0.70 -3.64 20.14
CA LEU A 59 -0.78 -3.65 20.17
C LEU A 59 -1.40 -2.69 19.16
N CYS A 60 -0.86 -1.48 19.04
CA CYS A 60 -1.42 -0.44 18.18
C CYS A 60 -0.59 -0.17 16.92
N ASN A 61 0.59 -0.80 16.77
CA ASN A 61 1.56 -0.59 15.70
C ASN A 61 2.00 0.88 15.49
N ASN A 62 1.77 1.75 16.47
CA ASN A 62 2.25 3.12 16.43
C ASN A 62 3.67 3.21 16.99
N PRO A 63 4.54 4.05 16.41
CA PRO A 63 5.87 4.32 16.94
C PRO A 63 5.74 5.06 18.28
N VAL A 64 6.44 4.58 19.31
CA VAL A 64 6.41 5.16 20.65
C VAL A 64 7.66 6.04 20.84
N PRO A 65 7.53 7.37 20.99
CA PRO A 65 8.68 8.26 21.15
C PRO A 65 9.41 7.99 22.47
N VAL A 66 10.70 7.62 22.40
CA VAL A 66 11.56 7.40 23.57
C VAL A 66 12.50 8.58 23.77
N LYS A 67 12.59 9.11 24.99
CA LYS A 67 13.54 10.17 25.33
C LYS A 67 14.94 9.60 25.51
N LYS A 68 15.96 10.41 25.25
CA LYS A 68 17.36 10.02 25.36
C LYS A 68 17.73 9.67 26.80
N GLY A 69 18.00 8.39 27.06
CA GLY A 69 18.36 7.87 28.39
C GLY A 69 17.30 7.00 29.06
N GLU A 70 16.10 6.91 28.49
CA GLU A 70 15.05 5.99 28.95
C GLU A 70 15.11 4.66 28.18
N ILE A 71 14.73 3.57 28.86
CA ILE A 71 14.76 2.22 28.27
C ILE A 71 13.50 2.05 27.40
N PRO A 72 13.64 1.60 26.13
CA PRO A 72 12.51 1.38 25.22
C PRO A 72 11.36 0.57 25.82
N ASP A 73 11.66 -0.53 26.52
CA ASP A 73 10.66 -1.42 27.12
C ASP A 73 9.76 -0.71 28.15
N VAL A 74 10.33 0.17 28.98
CA VAL A 74 9.57 0.89 30.01
C VAL A 74 8.63 1.90 29.37
N VAL A 75 9.11 2.64 28.36
CA VAL A 75 8.30 3.65 27.65
C VAL A 75 7.18 2.98 26.84
N VAL A 76 7.45 1.85 26.21
CA VAL A 76 6.43 1.05 25.52
C VAL A 76 5.41 0.50 26.52
N GLY A 77 5.85 0.05 27.70
CA GLY A 77 4.98 -0.38 28.79
C GLY A 77 4.03 0.73 29.25
N GLU A 78 4.56 1.91 29.55
CA GLU A 78 3.73 3.06 29.97
C GLU A 78 2.73 3.47 28.87
N HIS A 79 3.16 3.44 27.61
CA HIS A 79 2.25 3.66 26.48
C HIS A 79 1.12 2.62 26.44
N ILE A 80 1.42 1.33 26.66
CA ILE A 80 0.42 0.25 26.69
C ILE A 80 -0.62 0.52 27.78
N ASP A 81 -0.19 0.98 28.96
CA ASP A 81 -1.07 1.18 30.11
C ASP A 81 -1.94 2.45 30.02
N ARG A 82 -1.43 3.53 29.42
CA ARG A 82 -2.07 4.87 29.51
C ARG A 82 -2.58 5.44 28.18
N ASP A 83 -1.81 5.28 27.11
CA ASP A 83 -1.98 6.03 25.85
C ASP A 83 -2.20 5.14 24.62
N CYS A 84 -2.40 3.84 24.82
CA CYS A 84 -2.61 2.89 23.73
C CYS A 84 -4.04 2.97 23.20
N ASN A 85 -4.19 3.35 21.92
CA ASN A 85 -5.49 3.37 21.24
C ASN A 85 -6.01 1.95 20.88
N TYR A 86 -5.26 0.90 21.24
CA TYR A 86 -5.72 -0.48 21.13
C TYR A 86 -6.73 -0.77 22.23
N HIS A 87 -8.00 -0.46 21.95
CA HIS A 87 -9.10 -0.83 22.83
C HIS A 87 -9.70 -2.17 22.37
N PRO A 88 -9.51 -3.27 23.12
CA PRO A 88 -10.13 -4.57 22.80
C PRO A 88 -11.67 -4.50 22.81
N TRP A 89 -12.26 -3.45 23.40
CA TRP A 89 -13.71 -3.26 23.49
C TRP A 89 -14.34 -2.51 22.32
N LYS A 90 -13.56 -1.84 21.45
CA LYS A 90 -14.06 -1.27 20.19
C LYS A 90 -14.16 -2.40 19.15
N LYS A 91 -15.07 -3.33 19.40
CA LYS A 91 -15.47 -4.37 18.45
C LYS A 91 -16.10 -3.66 17.25
N GLU A 92 -15.33 -3.52 16.18
CA GLU A 92 -15.92 -3.29 14.87
C GLU A 92 -16.98 -4.38 14.64
N LYS A 93 -18.14 -4.01 14.09
CA LYS A 93 -19.22 -4.96 13.88
C LYS A 93 -18.80 -5.93 12.78
N ILE A 94 -18.09 -7.01 13.15
CA ILE A 94 -17.58 -8.05 12.25
C ILE A 94 -18.70 -8.58 11.34
N PHE A 95 -19.94 -8.62 11.84
CA PHE A 95 -21.13 -9.02 11.07
C PHE A 95 -22.09 -7.84 10.87
N MET A 96 -21.82 -7.01 9.85
CA MET A 96 -22.62 -5.83 9.55
C MET A 96 -23.66 -6.05 8.44
N TYR A 97 -23.43 -7.00 7.51
CA TYR A 97 -24.25 -7.13 6.31
C TYR A 97 -25.38 -8.14 6.49
N ARG A 98 -26.60 -7.65 6.65
CA ARG A 98 -27.80 -8.49 6.81
C ARG A 98 -28.35 -8.92 5.45
N CYS A 99 -28.78 -10.18 5.35
CA CYS A 99 -29.47 -10.68 4.16
C CYS A 99 -30.85 -10.00 3.98
N SER A 100 -31.11 -9.47 2.79
CA SER A 100 -32.37 -8.81 2.42
C SER A 100 -33.46 -9.78 1.93
N LYS A 101 -33.23 -11.11 1.94
CA LYS A 101 -34.25 -12.11 1.57
C LYS A 101 -35.27 -12.28 2.70
N GLU A 102 -36.55 -12.32 2.33
CA GLU A 102 -37.66 -12.69 3.22
C GLU A 102 -37.36 -13.99 3.97
N GLY A 103 -37.40 -13.94 5.31
CA GLY A 103 -37.15 -15.10 6.18
C GLY A 103 -35.68 -15.39 6.54
N CYS A 104 -34.69 -14.67 5.99
CA CYS A 104 -33.28 -14.86 6.35
C CYS A 104 -32.79 -13.85 7.40
N LYS A 105 -32.25 -14.33 8.53
CA LYS A 105 -31.67 -13.48 9.60
C LYS A 105 -30.14 -13.52 9.65
N LYS A 106 -29.50 -14.16 8.67
CA LYS A 106 -28.04 -14.30 8.62
C LYS A 106 -27.38 -12.95 8.33
N LYS A 107 -26.28 -12.69 9.06
CA LYS A 107 -25.40 -11.54 8.84
C LYS A 107 -24.05 -12.08 8.39
N GLU A 108 -23.54 -11.55 7.30
CA GLU A 108 -22.22 -11.91 6.78
C GLU A 108 -21.19 -10.85 7.17
N MET A 109 -19.93 -11.26 7.17
CA MET A 109 -18.79 -10.36 7.36
C MET A 109 -18.48 -9.54 6.10
N LEU A 110 -18.83 -10.07 4.93
CA LEU A 110 -18.61 -9.46 3.63
C LEU A 110 -19.94 -9.03 2.99
N GLN A 111 -19.93 -7.90 2.30
CA GLN A 111 -21.08 -7.47 1.50
C GLN A 111 -21.16 -8.31 0.21
N VAL A 112 -22.12 -9.24 0.16
CA VAL A 112 -22.45 -9.97 -1.08
C VAL A 112 -23.64 -9.26 -1.74
N ALA A 113 -23.35 -8.33 -2.64
CA ALA A 113 -24.37 -7.61 -3.40
C ALA A 113 -24.74 -8.36 -4.68
N CYS A 114 -26.03 -8.43 -5.02
CA CYS A 114 -26.46 -8.94 -6.33
C CYS A 114 -26.26 -7.85 -7.40
N ASP A 115 -25.69 -8.20 -8.55
CA ASP A 115 -25.46 -7.25 -9.65
C ASP A 115 -26.75 -6.64 -10.21
N GLN A 116 -27.85 -7.40 -10.15
CA GLN A 116 -29.11 -7.01 -10.78
C GLN A 116 -30.00 -6.18 -9.84
N CYS A 117 -30.14 -6.57 -8.57
CA CYS A 117 -31.01 -5.88 -7.61
C CYS A 117 -30.27 -5.05 -6.55
N ARG A 118 -28.93 -5.11 -6.50
CA ARG A 118 -28.04 -4.41 -5.56
C ARG A 118 -28.34 -4.65 -4.07
N GLY A 119 -29.19 -5.62 -3.74
CA GLY A 119 -29.45 -6.05 -2.37
C GLY A 119 -28.28 -6.82 -1.78
N SER A 120 -28.06 -6.70 -0.47
CA SER A 120 -27.06 -7.48 0.26
C SER A 120 -27.66 -8.82 0.71
N PHE A 121 -27.04 -9.93 0.30
CA PHE A 121 -27.48 -11.27 0.65
C PHE A 121 -26.41 -12.04 1.43
N CYS A 122 -26.80 -13.16 2.04
CA CYS A 122 -25.82 -14.07 2.65
C CYS A 122 -25.17 -14.97 1.59
N ILE A 123 -24.10 -15.70 1.93
CA ILE A 123 -23.41 -16.59 0.97
C ILE A 123 -24.38 -17.63 0.38
N GLN A 124 -25.36 -18.06 1.16
CA GLN A 124 -26.40 -19.00 0.73
C GLN A 124 -27.47 -18.40 -0.18
N HIS A 125 -27.63 -17.07 -0.20
CA HIS A 125 -28.62 -16.39 -1.03
C HIS A 125 -27.97 -15.45 -2.06
N ARG A 126 -26.69 -15.69 -2.41
CA ARG A 126 -25.93 -14.87 -3.37
C ARG A 126 -26.52 -14.92 -4.78
N HIS A 127 -27.07 -16.08 -5.17
CA HIS A 127 -27.51 -16.32 -6.53
C HIS A 127 -28.92 -15.75 -6.74
N PRO A 128 -29.26 -15.21 -7.94
CA PRO A 128 -30.57 -14.62 -8.23
C PRO A 128 -31.78 -15.51 -7.93
N LEU A 129 -31.61 -16.84 -8.06
CA LEU A 129 -32.65 -17.83 -7.77
C LEU A 129 -32.91 -18.01 -6.26
N ASP A 130 -31.89 -17.81 -5.43
CA ASP A 130 -31.96 -18.07 -3.99
C ASP A 130 -32.60 -16.93 -3.20
N HIS A 131 -32.69 -15.73 -3.79
CA HIS A 131 -33.29 -14.54 -3.19
C HIS A 131 -34.47 -13.95 -3.98
N SER A 132 -35.01 -14.69 -4.96
CA SER A 132 -36.12 -14.24 -5.82
C SER A 132 -35.84 -12.84 -6.39
N CYS A 133 -34.72 -12.71 -7.10
CA CYS A 133 -34.27 -11.44 -7.64
C CYS A 133 -35.37 -10.75 -8.47
N LYS A 134 -35.70 -9.49 -8.14
CA LYS A 134 -36.74 -8.72 -8.86
C LYS A 134 -36.45 -8.53 -10.35
N HIS A 135 -35.17 -8.64 -10.75
CA HIS A 135 -34.73 -8.58 -12.15
C HIS A 135 -34.45 -9.95 -12.77
N GLY A 136 -34.64 -11.04 -12.01
CA GLY A 136 -34.55 -12.43 -12.47
C GLY A 136 -35.79 -12.91 -13.23
N GLY A 137 -36.32 -12.04 -14.10
CA GLY A 137 -37.62 -12.21 -14.75
C GLY A 137 -37.55 -12.37 -16.26
N ARG A 138 -36.72 -13.28 -16.78
CA ARG A 138 -37.11 -14.05 -17.96
C ARG A 138 -36.65 -15.51 -17.80
N PRO A 139 -37.57 -16.45 -17.55
CA PRO A 139 -37.24 -17.86 -17.76
C PRO A 139 -37.02 -18.04 -19.26
N ILE A 140 -35.88 -18.58 -19.66
CA ILE A 140 -35.70 -19.08 -21.03
C ILE A 140 -36.49 -20.39 -21.11
N GLY A 141 -37.81 -20.24 -21.23
CA GLY A 141 -38.74 -21.34 -21.43
C GLY A 141 -38.57 -21.89 -22.85
N THR A 142 -38.29 -23.19 -22.92
CA THR A 142 -38.44 -24.07 -24.10
C THR A 142 -37.60 -23.72 -25.33
N ALA A 143 -36.38 -24.25 -25.39
CA ALA A 143 -35.76 -24.59 -26.67
C ALA A 143 -36.58 -25.72 -27.32
N ARG A 144 -37.44 -25.35 -28.29
CA ARG A 144 -38.14 -26.31 -29.15
C ARG A 144 -37.15 -26.72 -30.24
N CYS A 145 -36.66 -27.96 -30.21
CA CYS A 145 -35.93 -28.55 -31.33
C CYS A 145 -36.86 -28.57 -32.56
N ALA A 146 -36.56 -27.77 -33.57
CA ALA A 146 -37.14 -27.91 -34.90
C ALA A 146 -35.99 -28.18 -35.88
N ALA A 147 -35.97 -29.39 -36.40
CA ALA A 147 -35.09 -29.84 -37.46
C ALA A 147 -35.62 -29.39 -38.83
N ALA A 148 -34.66 -29.15 -39.75
CA ALA A 148 -34.77 -28.94 -41.20
C ALA A 148 -35.41 -27.61 -41.65
N ARG A 149 -34.90 -26.91 -42.67
CA ARG A 149 -34.29 -27.36 -43.93
C ARG A 149 -33.16 -26.43 -44.38
N ALA A 150 -32.24 -27.03 -45.12
CA ALA A 150 -31.18 -26.39 -45.89
C ALA A 150 -31.72 -25.36 -46.90
N SER A 151 -30.96 -24.28 -47.10
CA SER A 151 -30.76 -23.74 -48.42
C SER A 151 -29.34 -23.18 -48.50
N GLU A 152 -28.56 -23.78 -49.40
CA GLU A 152 -27.20 -23.40 -49.71
C GLU A 152 -27.17 -22.11 -50.52
N HIS A 153 -26.24 -21.21 -50.21
CA HIS A 153 -25.64 -20.34 -51.21
C HIS A 153 -24.18 -20.06 -50.79
N LYS A 154 -23.26 -20.62 -51.58
CA LYS A 154 -21.79 -20.56 -51.46
C LYS A 154 -21.24 -19.32 -52.22
N PRO A 155 -19.92 -19.02 -52.25
CA PRO A 155 -19.35 -17.76 -51.74
C PRO A 155 -18.57 -16.97 -52.82
N SER A 156 -18.11 -15.77 -52.47
CA SER A 156 -16.91 -15.07 -53.00
C SER A 156 -16.93 -13.67 -52.38
N GLY A 157 -15.88 -13.04 -51.86
CA GLY A 157 -14.44 -13.24 -51.83
C GLY A 157 -13.84 -11.86 -51.53
N ALA A 158 -12.78 -11.80 -50.70
CA ALA A 158 -11.93 -10.61 -50.43
C ALA A 158 -12.62 -9.41 -49.71
N LEU A 159 -11.99 -8.53 -48.93
CA LEU A 159 -10.60 -8.28 -48.55
C LEU A 159 -10.59 -7.50 -47.21
N ASN A 160 -9.50 -7.64 -46.47
CA ASN A 160 -9.01 -6.87 -45.31
C ASN A 160 -9.51 -5.42 -45.15
N THR A 161 -9.82 -4.98 -43.91
CA THR A 161 -9.26 -3.74 -43.33
C THR A 161 -9.40 -3.67 -41.79
N LEU A 162 -8.24 -3.62 -41.13
CA LEU A 162 -7.83 -2.88 -39.93
C LEU A 162 -8.91 -2.30 -38.99
N SER A 163 -8.79 -2.59 -37.69
CA SER A 163 -8.40 -1.54 -36.73
C SER A 163 -7.90 -2.15 -35.41
N ALA A 164 -6.62 -1.92 -35.14
CA ALA A 164 -6.01 -2.07 -33.84
C ALA A 164 -5.95 -0.69 -33.19
N SER A 165 -6.54 -0.52 -31.99
CA SER A 165 -6.30 0.68 -31.19
C SER A 165 -6.77 0.46 -29.76
N TRP A 166 -5.83 0.22 -28.84
CA TRP A 166 -5.65 0.95 -27.57
C TRP A 166 -4.76 0.18 -26.61
N LEU A 167 -3.45 0.31 -26.84
CA LEU A 167 -2.45 0.14 -25.80
C LEU A 167 -1.62 1.42 -25.71
N ALA A 168 -1.23 1.73 -24.48
CA ALA A 168 -0.32 2.77 -24.03
C ALA A 168 -0.95 4.15 -23.76
N GLN A 169 -1.02 4.49 -22.47
CA GLN A 169 -0.53 5.78 -22.01
C GLN A 169 0.23 5.63 -20.69
N ARG A 170 1.52 5.95 -20.81
CA ARG A 170 2.58 5.86 -19.83
C ARG A 170 2.73 7.22 -19.14
N LEU A 171 2.85 7.17 -17.82
CA LEU A 171 3.64 8.01 -16.91
C LEU A 171 4.06 9.41 -17.40
N ARG A 172 3.59 10.45 -16.72
CA ARG A 172 4.33 11.71 -16.57
C ARG A 172 4.36 12.15 -15.11
N GLY A 173 5.53 11.99 -14.50
CA GLY A 173 5.91 12.64 -13.25
C GLY A 173 6.14 14.14 -13.47
N LYS A 174 5.77 14.94 -12.47
CA LYS A 174 5.87 16.40 -12.48
C LYS A 174 6.74 16.84 -11.31
N VAL A 175 8.01 17.16 -11.60
CA VAL A 175 8.89 17.92 -10.71
C VAL A 175 8.37 19.35 -10.65
N LYS A 176 8.17 19.88 -9.44
CA LYS A 176 7.81 21.28 -9.21
C LYS A 176 8.92 21.93 -8.39
N ARG A 177 9.47 23.00 -8.96
CA ARG A 177 10.37 23.96 -8.31
C ARG A 177 9.59 24.82 -7.32
#